data_AF-A0A512HMJ5-F1
#
_entry.id   AF-A0A512HMJ5-F1
#
_cell.length_a   1.000
_cell.length_b   1.000
_cell.length_c   1.000
_cell.angle_alpha   90.00
_cell.angle_beta   90.00
_cell.angle_gamma   90.00
#
_symmetry.space_group_name_H-M   'P 1'
#
loop_
_entity.id
_entity.type
_entity.pdbx_description
1 polymer ?
#
loop_
_entity_poly.entity_id
_entity_poly.type
_entity_poly.pdbx_seq_one_letter_code
_entity_poly.pdbx_strand_id
1 'polypeptide(L)'
;MVDKGGSIVFNPCMISPTVYMPSRHAFAKLLIAMLLFLPPVGAEAKQPKNPDFPIWLAAGRTCKQVANCAEAVELWCSGYSRADADHDGIPCENVCHSRDEVDRIRGTIGC
;
A
#
# COMPACT_ATOMS: atom_id res chain seq x y z
N MET A 1 -29.67 -7.89 12.22
CA MET A 1 -29.74 -9.28 12.70
C MET A 1 -28.97 -10.19 11.75
N VAL A 2 -27.69 -10.39 12.04
CA VAL A 2 -26.96 -11.63 11.76
C VAL A 2 -25.96 -11.76 12.91
N ASP A 3 -26.38 -12.48 13.94
CA ASP A 3 -25.51 -13.10 14.92
C ASP A 3 -24.54 -14.04 14.22
N LYS A 4 -23.25 -13.98 14.54
CA LYS A 4 -22.41 -15.17 14.76
C LYS A 4 -21.30 -14.84 15.75
N GLY A 5 -21.62 -15.07 17.03
CA GLY A 5 -20.60 -15.35 18.03
C GLY A 5 -19.78 -16.58 17.65
N GLY A 6 -18.50 -16.52 17.97
CA GLY A 6 -17.54 -17.60 17.82
C GLY A 6 -16.49 -17.47 18.91
N SER A 7 -16.92 -17.65 20.16
CA SER A 7 -16.03 -17.78 21.31
C SER A 7 -15.20 -19.07 21.15
N ILE A 8 -13.91 -18.94 20.86
CA ILE A 8 -12.95 -20.01 21.16
C ILE A 8 -12.29 -19.69 22.50
N VAL A 9 -12.96 -20.13 23.55
CA VAL A 9 -12.36 -20.28 24.89
C VAL A 9 -11.51 -21.55 24.83
N PHE A 10 -10.20 -21.41 24.70
CA PHE A 10 -9.26 -22.47 25.06
C PHE A 10 -8.62 -22.11 26.40
N ASN A 11 -9.20 -22.67 27.47
CA ASN A 11 -8.66 -22.63 28.81
C ASN A 11 -7.37 -23.48 28.87
N PRO A 12 -6.37 -23.08 29.68
CA PRO A 12 -5.05 -23.66 29.71
C PRO A 12 -5.07 -24.89 30.62
N CYS A 13 -4.75 -26.06 30.07
CA CYS A 13 -4.54 -27.24 30.88
C CYS A 13 -3.27 -27.92 30.39
N MET A 14 -2.25 -27.87 31.24
CA MET A 14 -1.08 -28.73 31.26
C MET A 14 -0.11 -28.61 30.08
N ILE A 15 1.00 -27.89 30.26
CA ILE A 15 2.35 -28.49 30.13
C ILE A 15 3.29 -27.71 31.07
N SER A 16 3.65 -28.33 32.19
CA SER A 16 4.99 -28.20 32.77
C SER A 16 5.51 -29.64 32.82
N PRO A 17 6.76 -29.92 32.39
CA PRO A 17 7.84 -29.73 33.34
C PRO A 17 9.19 -29.34 32.70
N THR A 18 10.13 -29.00 33.59
CA THR A 18 11.58 -28.88 33.34
C THR A 18 12.03 -27.61 32.62
N VAL A 19 12.22 -26.55 33.42
CA VAL A 19 13.24 -25.54 33.16
C VAL A 19 14.62 -26.24 33.13
N TYR A 20 15.02 -26.71 31.96
CA TYR A 20 16.42 -26.93 31.63
C TYR A 20 17.05 -25.53 31.56
N MET A 21 17.82 -25.15 32.57
CA MET A 21 18.68 -23.96 32.53
C MET A 21 20.00 -24.34 31.85
N PRO A 22 20.21 -24.07 30.55
CA PRO A 22 21.53 -24.18 29.98
C PRO A 22 22.38 -23.01 30.50
N SER A 23 23.62 -23.34 30.89
CA SER A 23 24.67 -22.40 31.29
C SER A 23 24.66 -21.14 30.41
N ARG A 24 24.86 -19.96 31.01
CA ARG A 24 24.80 -18.62 30.35
C ARG A 24 25.62 -18.54 29.04
N HIS A 25 26.60 -19.44 28.89
CA HIS A 25 27.49 -19.53 27.73
C HIS A 25 26.85 -20.24 26.53
N ALA A 26 25.87 -21.12 26.74
CA ALA A 26 25.15 -21.82 25.68
C ALA A 26 24.15 -20.89 24.97
N PHE A 27 23.44 -20.04 25.71
CA PHE A 27 22.55 -19.02 25.13
C PHE A 27 23.31 -17.98 24.31
N ALA A 28 24.47 -17.52 24.81
CA ALA A 28 25.30 -16.56 24.09
C ALA A 28 25.84 -17.13 22.76
N LYS A 29 26.24 -18.41 22.75
CA LYS A 29 26.71 -19.10 21.53
C LYS A 29 25.59 -19.32 20.51
N LEU A 30 24.37 -19.62 20.96
CA LEU A 30 23.22 -19.81 20.08
C LEU A 30 22.79 -18.49 19.40
N LEU A 31 22.81 -17.38 20.15
CA LEU A 31 22.52 -16.04 19.62
C LEU A 31 23.56 -15.57 18.59
N ILE A 32 24.85 -15.80 18.85
CA ILE A 32 25.92 -15.41 17.91
C ILE A 32 25.84 -16.23 16.61
N ALA A 33 25.57 -17.53 16.69
CA ALA A 33 25.39 -18.37 15.50
C ALA A 33 24.17 -17.94 14.66
N MET A 34 23.08 -17.52 15.31
CA MET A 34 21.88 -17.01 14.63
C MET A 34 22.12 -15.66 13.94
N LEU A 35 22.97 -14.80 14.51
CA LEU A 35 23.38 -13.53 13.89
C LEU A 35 24.34 -13.72 12.70
N LEU A 36 25.19 -14.75 12.73
CA LEU A 36 26.16 -15.02 11.66
C LEU A 36 25.59 -15.82 10.48
N PHE A 37 24.41 -16.43 10.64
CA PHE A 37 23.77 -17.23 9.58
C PHE A 37 22.53 -16.56 8.98
N LEU A 38 22.31 -15.27 9.25
CA LEU A 38 21.18 -14.55 8.67
C LEU A 38 21.52 -14.21 7.20
N PRO A 39 20.85 -14.84 6.21
CA PRO A 39 21.04 -14.45 4.82
C PRO A 39 20.61 -12.98 4.65
N PRO A 40 21.25 -12.22 3.77
CA PRO A 40 20.72 -10.91 3.38
C PRO A 40 19.34 -11.15 2.79
N VAL A 41 18.29 -10.70 3.48
CA VAL A 41 16.94 -10.72 2.95
C VAL A 41 16.90 -9.66 1.85
N GLY A 42 17.31 -10.06 0.64
CA GLY A 42 17.13 -9.29 -0.58
C GLY A 42 15.67 -9.43 -1.01
N ALA A 43 14.76 -8.83 -0.25
CA ALA A 43 13.38 -8.67 -0.67
C ALA A 43 13.29 -7.39 -1.51
N GLU A 44 13.49 -7.53 -2.83
CA GLU A 44 13.06 -6.51 -3.77
C GLU A 44 11.53 -6.53 -3.79
N ALA A 45 10.93 -5.79 -2.85
CA ALA A 45 9.50 -5.66 -2.75
C ALA A 45 9.01 -4.90 -3.98
N LYS A 46 8.33 -5.59 -4.92
CA LYS A 46 7.46 -4.91 -5.87
C LYS A 46 6.39 -4.18 -5.06
N GLN A 47 6.54 -2.86 -4.96
CA GLN A 47 5.60 -1.96 -4.31
C GLN A 47 4.18 -2.26 -4.81
N PRO A 48 3.23 -2.63 -3.94
CA PRO A 48 1.82 -2.61 -4.29
C PRO A 48 1.43 -1.15 -4.51
N LYS A 49 1.40 -0.72 -5.76
CA LYS A 49 0.80 0.55 -6.19
C LYS A 49 -0.72 0.38 -6.17
N ASN A 50 -1.27 0.25 -4.96
CA ASN A 50 -2.63 0.67 -4.70
C ASN A 50 -2.50 2.07 -4.12
N PRO A 51 -2.66 3.13 -4.92
CA PRO A 51 -2.81 4.43 -4.31
C PRO A 51 -4.21 4.41 -3.69
N ASP A 52 -4.28 3.99 -2.43
CA ASP A 52 -5.36 4.36 -1.53
C ASP A 52 -5.27 5.88 -1.36
N PHE A 53 -5.62 6.62 -2.42
CA PHE A 53 -5.71 8.06 -2.41
C PHE A 53 -6.79 8.36 -1.36
N PRO A 54 -6.46 9.11 -0.29
CA PRO A 54 -7.47 9.47 0.68
C PRO A 54 -8.56 10.24 -0.08
N ILE A 55 -9.80 9.77 0.06
CA ILE A 55 -11.04 10.39 -0.44
C ILE A 55 -11.12 11.90 -0.12
N TRP A 56 -10.24 12.43 0.75
CA TRP A 56 -10.05 13.84 1.03
C TRP A 56 -9.61 14.71 -0.17
N LEU A 57 -9.03 14.16 -1.25
CA LEU A 57 -8.80 14.97 -2.47
C LEU A 57 -10.13 15.46 -3.11
N ALA A 58 -11.26 14.82 -2.78
CA ALA A 58 -12.58 15.23 -3.23
C ALA A 58 -13.04 16.59 -2.69
N ALA A 59 -12.39 17.13 -1.66
CA ALA A 59 -12.64 18.49 -1.19
C ALA A 59 -11.95 19.55 -2.09
N GLY A 60 -12.38 19.62 -3.35
CA GLY A 60 -12.32 20.87 -4.12
C GLY A 60 -11.06 21.16 -4.92
N ARG A 61 -10.23 20.15 -5.26
CA ARG A 61 -9.27 20.32 -6.36
C ARG A 61 -10.03 20.28 -7.70
N THR A 62 -9.77 21.28 -8.54
CA THR A 62 -10.36 21.46 -9.86
C THR A 62 -9.24 21.57 -10.88
N CYS A 63 -9.57 21.47 -12.17
CA CYS A 63 -8.60 21.64 -13.26
C CYS A 63 -7.82 22.97 -13.23
N LYS A 64 -8.25 23.98 -12.46
CA LYS A 64 -7.53 25.25 -12.31
C LYS A 64 -6.42 25.21 -11.25
N GLN A 65 -6.39 24.18 -10.41
CA GLN A 65 -5.45 24.04 -9.29
C GLN A 65 -4.40 22.95 -9.52
N VAL A 66 -4.43 22.28 -10.67
CA VAL A 66 -3.41 21.33 -11.10
C VAL A 66 -2.35 22.07 -11.90
N ALA A 67 -1.09 21.76 -11.66
CA ALA A 67 0.04 22.45 -12.30
C ALA A 67 0.53 21.76 -13.57
N ASN A 68 0.23 20.46 -13.74
CA ASN A 68 0.72 19.65 -14.84
C ASN A 68 -0.25 18.50 -15.16
N CYS A 69 -0.02 17.83 -16.30
CA CYS A 69 -0.88 16.74 -16.76
C CYS A 69 -0.88 15.54 -15.81
N ALA A 70 0.22 15.24 -15.11
CA ALA A 70 0.26 14.13 -14.16
C ALA A 70 -0.70 14.35 -12.98
N GLU A 71 -0.69 15.55 -12.39
CA GLU A 71 -1.65 15.93 -11.35
C GLU A 71 -3.11 15.93 -11.84
N ALA A 72 -3.35 16.30 -13.11
CA ALA A 72 -4.67 16.22 -13.70
C ALA A 72 -5.17 14.77 -13.83
N VAL A 73 -4.31 13.85 -14.24
CA VAL A 73 -4.64 12.42 -14.32
C VAL A 73 -4.86 11.83 -12.93
N GLU A 74 -4.04 12.19 -11.94
CA GLU A 74 -4.26 11.80 -10.53
C GLU A 74 -5.61 12.30 -10.02
N LEU A 75 -5.95 13.56 -10.29
CA LEU A 75 -7.24 14.14 -9.94
C LEU A 75 -8.40 13.39 -10.61
N TRP A 76 -8.27 13.06 -11.90
CA TRP A 76 -9.27 12.29 -12.62
C TRP A 76 -9.43 10.88 -12.02
N CYS A 77 -8.33 10.19 -11.76
CA CYS A 77 -8.30 8.86 -11.17
C CYS A 77 -8.80 8.83 -9.72
N SER A 78 -8.76 9.96 -9.00
CA SER A 78 -9.37 10.12 -7.68
C SER A 78 -10.91 10.18 -7.71
N GLY A 79 -11.51 10.15 -8.90
CA GLY A 79 -12.97 10.14 -9.10
C GLY A 79 -13.57 11.49 -9.51
N TYR A 80 -12.75 12.49 -9.85
CA TYR A 80 -13.24 13.76 -10.36
C TYR A 80 -13.68 13.63 -11.82
N SER A 81 -14.91 13.18 -12.05
CA SER A 81 -15.47 12.95 -13.39
C SER A 81 -15.46 14.19 -14.28
N ARG A 82 -15.56 15.39 -13.69
CA ARG A 82 -15.49 16.67 -14.41
C ARG A 82 -14.10 17.02 -14.94
N ALA A 83 -13.08 16.21 -14.65
CA ALA A 83 -11.76 16.36 -15.28
C ALA A 83 -11.87 16.21 -16.81
N ASP A 84 -12.67 15.25 -17.27
CA ASP A 84 -12.94 14.94 -18.67
C ASP A 84 -14.46 15.05 -18.90
N ALA A 85 -14.95 16.28 -19.06
CA ALA A 85 -16.39 16.56 -19.09
C ALA A 85 -17.02 16.20 -20.46
N ASP A 86 -16.24 16.27 -21.52
CA ASP A 86 -16.60 15.96 -22.91
C ASP A 86 -16.27 14.52 -23.33
N HIS A 87 -15.62 13.74 -22.45
CA HIS A 87 -15.36 12.30 -22.59
C HIS A 87 -14.49 11.96 -23.81
N ASP A 88 -13.57 12.84 -24.16
CA ASP A 88 -12.60 12.63 -25.25
C ASP A 88 -11.37 11.84 -24.79
N GLY A 89 -11.25 11.62 -23.47
CA GLY A 89 -10.15 10.92 -22.83
C GLY A 89 -8.99 11.84 -22.43
N ILE A 90 -9.17 13.16 -22.45
CA ILE A 90 -8.15 14.16 -22.10
C ILE A 90 -8.62 14.97 -20.87
N PRO A 91 -8.18 14.61 -19.65
CA PRO A 91 -8.57 15.35 -18.46
C PRO A 91 -7.89 16.72 -18.42
N CYS A 92 -8.64 17.75 -18.04
CA CYS A 92 -8.14 19.10 -17.80
C CYS A 92 -7.23 19.61 -18.94
N GLU A 93 -7.79 19.78 -20.14
CA GLU A 93 -7.12 20.22 -21.38
C GLU A 93 -6.20 21.46 -21.27
N ASN A 94 -6.34 22.25 -20.20
CA ASN A 94 -5.43 23.35 -19.87
C ASN A 94 -4.00 22.88 -19.61
N VAL A 95 -3.81 21.63 -19.15
CA VAL A 95 -2.49 21.07 -18.80
C VAL A 95 -2.16 19.76 -19.54
N CYS A 96 -3.17 18.99 -19.97
CA CYS A 96 -2.97 17.82 -20.83
C CYS A 96 -3.29 18.18 -22.28
N HIS A 97 -2.40 17.88 -23.22
CA HIS A 97 -2.56 18.31 -24.62
C HIS A 97 -2.84 17.17 -25.61
N SER A 98 -2.70 15.92 -25.17
CA SER A 98 -2.95 14.77 -26.03
C SER A 98 -3.37 13.54 -25.24
N ARG A 99 -4.19 12.70 -25.86
CA ARG A 99 -4.57 11.40 -25.29
C ARG A 99 -3.37 10.46 -25.11
N ASP A 100 -2.40 10.50 -26.01
CA ASP A 100 -1.19 9.67 -25.91
C ASP A 100 -0.37 10.00 -24.64
N GLU A 101 -0.31 11.27 -24.26
CA GLU A 101 0.33 11.71 -23.02
C GLU A 101 -0.41 11.17 -21.80
N VAL A 102 -1.74 11.31 -21.80
CA VAL A 102 -2.63 10.83 -20.73
C VAL A 102 -2.50 9.32 -20.56
N ASP A 103 -2.53 8.55 -21.64
CA ASP A 103 -2.44 7.08 -21.62
C ASP A 103 -1.08 6.61 -21.07
N ARG A 104 0.03 7.31 -21.38
CA ARG A 104 1.35 7.03 -20.80
C ARG A 104 1.38 7.30 -19.29
N ILE A 105 0.81 8.41 -18.85
CA ILE A 105 0.75 8.80 -17.45
C ILE A 105 -0.12 7.82 -16.67
N ARG A 106 -1.29 7.47 -17.21
CA ARG A 106 -2.18 6.43 -16.67
C ARG A 106 -1.48 5.08 -16.50
N GLY A 107 -0.77 4.62 -17.53
CA GLY A 107 0.04 3.41 -17.43
C GLY A 107 1.14 3.46 -16.37
N THR A 108 1.67 4.66 -16.10
CA THR A 108 2.67 4.89 -15.04
C THR A 108 2.04 4.84 -13.65
N ILE A 109 0.93 5.55 -13.46
CA ILE A 109 0.19 5.67 -12.19
C ILE A 109 -0.53 4.36 -11.82
N GLY A 110 -1.05 3.64 -12.81
CA GLY A 110 -1.81 2.39 -12.59
C GLY A 110 -3.30 2.62 -12.36
N CYS A 111 -3.87 3.62 -13.02
CA CYS A 111 -5.30 3.84 -13.25
C CYS A 111 -5.56 3.97 -14.77
#